data_AF-A0A523S0U2-F1
#
_entry.id   AF-A0A523S0U2-F1
#
_cell.length_a   1.000
_cell.length_b   1.000
_cell.length_c   1.000
_cell.angle_alpha   90.00
_cell.angle_beta   90.00
_cell.angle_gamma   90.00
#
_symmetry.space_group_name_H-M   'P 1'
#
loop_
_entity.id
_entity.type
_entity.pdbx_description
1 polymer ?
#
loop_
_entity_poly.entity_id
_entity_poly.type
_entity_poly.pdbx_seq_one_letter_code
_entity_poly.pdbx_strand_id
1 'polypeptide(L)'
;MVSKQRYVRGILGHILLFIINFSVLVGIIESLQLFTDSTRPPLPILNALLLGYMLVHTFTLLSIQLGVQVLELIKIRFPTILVQYYFKVSDQETIPIPLLDPTKNRLAVIILILVITGGPILFPIFAVYGFLLVWGHLTIIALDPSTILGYFEIFLNYVPPLMIVVAGFIILSILMIERKHV
;
A
#
# COMPACT_ATOMS: atom_id res chain seq x y z
N MET A 1 31.31 14.42 -2.93
CA MET A 1 31.04 13.11 -3.58
C MET A 1 30.08 12.23 -2.76
N VAL A 2 30.22 12.19 -1.43
CA VAL A 2 29.38 11.38 -0.51
C VAL A 2 27.88 11.77 -0.52
N SER A 3 27.52 13.05 -0.75
CA SER A 3 26.11 13.48 -0.74
C SER A 3 25.31 12.96 -1.95
N LYS A 4 25.86 13.04 -3.18
CA LYS A 4 25.19 12.54 -4.39
C LYS A 4 24.85 11.06 -4.30
N GLN A 5 25.78 10.24 -3.80
CA GLN A 5 25.54 8.80 -3.61
C GLN A 5 24.42 8.53 -2.58
N ARG A 6 24.32 9.35 -1.53
CA ARG A 6 23.26 9.21 -0.51
C ARG A 6 21.86 9.52 -1.08
N TYR A 7 21.73 10.55 -1.91
CA TYR A 7 20.47 10.88 -2.58
C TYR A 7 20.05 9.78 -3.56
N VAL A 8 20.97 9.30 -4.40
CA VAL A 8 20.69 8.22 -5.37
C VAL A 8 20.23 6.96 -4.65
N ARG A 9 20.91 6.57 -3.56
CA ARG A 9 20.51 5.40 -2.76
C ARG A 9 19.14 5.59 -2.11
N GLY A 10 18.82 6.80 -1.62
CA GLY A 10 17.51 7.10 -1.07
C GLY A 10 16.39 6.97 -2.09
N ILE A 11 16.57 7.57 -3.29
CA ILE A 11 15.62 7.48 -4.40
C ILE A 11 15.43 6.04 -4.85
N LEU A 12 16.51 5.28 -5.04
CA LEU A 12 16.44 3.87 -5.40
C LEU A 12 15.69 3.05 -4.35
N GLY A 13 15.91 3.32 -3.06
CA GLY A 13 15.14 2.69 -2.00
C GLY A 13 13.64 2.98 -2.12
N HIS A 14 13.27 4.23 -2.39
CA HIS A 14 11.86 4.61 -2.55
C HIS A 14 11.24 3.95 -3.78
N ILE A 15 11.96 3.89 -4.91
CA ILE A 15 11.49 3.19 -6.11
C ILE A 15 11.28 1.70 -5.82
N LEU A 16 12.25 1.05 -5.16
CA LEU A 16 12.14 -0.37 -4.82
C LEU A 16 10.94 -0.63 -3.89
N LEU A 17 10.80 0.17 -2.83
CA LEU A 17 9.68 0.03 -1.92
C LEU A 17 8.34 0.31 -2.62
N PHE A 18 8.30 1.27 -3.55
CA PHE A 18 7.11 1.54 -4.35
C PHE A 18 6.72 0.33 -5.21
N ILE A 19 7.69 -0.33 -5.86
CA ILE A 19 7.45 -1.55 -6.64
C ILE A 19 6.89 -2.68 -5.75
N ILE A 20 7.45 -2.84 -4.54
CA ILE A 20 6.96 -3.83 -3.57
C ILE A 20 5.51 -3.50 -3.16
N ASN A 21 5.25 -2.25 -2.78
CA ASN A 21 3.91 -1.80 -2.38
C ASN A 21 2.89 -1.93 -3.52
N PHE A 22 3.29 -1.63 -4.75
CA PHE A 22 2.47 -1.83 -5.94
C PHE A 22 2.16 -3.31 -6.15
N SER A 23 3.14 -4.20 -5.97
CA SER A 23 2.94 -5.64 -6.05
C SER A 23 1.96 -6.12 -4.97
N VAL A 24 2.09 -5.65 -3.73
CA VAL A 24 1.11 -5.94 -2.66
C VAL A 24 -0.29 -5.48 -3.04
N LEU A 25 -0.43 -4.27 -3.59
CA LEU A 25 -1.72 -3.73 -4.03
C LEU A 25 -2.36 -4.63 -5.10
N VAL A 26 -1.60 -5.02 -6.12
CA VAL A 26 -2.08 -5.94 -7.17
C VAL A 26 -2.50 -7.27 -6.54
N GLY A 27 -1.70 -7.83 -5.64
CA GLY A 27 -2.04 -9.07 -4.94
C GLY A 27 -3.36 -8.97 -4.17
N ILE A 28 -3.63 -7.83 -3.51
CA ILE A 28 -4.89 -7.58 -2.79
C ILE A 28 -6.07 -7.51 -3.78
N ILE A 29 -5.94 -6.70 -4.83
CA ILE A 29 -7.01 -6.48 -5.83
C ILE A 29 -7.38 -7.81 -6.51
N GLU A 30 -6.38 -8.57 -6.95
CA GLU A 30 -6.61 -9.83 -7.65
C GLU A 30 -7.17 -10.91 -6.73
N SER A 31 -6.86 -10.85 -5.43
CA SER A 31 -7.48 -11.75 -4.45
C SER A 31 -8.94 -11.42 -4.15
N LEU A 32 -9.40 -10.17 -4.37
CA LEU A 32 -10.82 -9.82 -4.22
C LEU A 32 -11.70 -10.53 -5.26
N GLN A 33 -11.15 -10.87 -6.42
CA GLN A 33 -11.86 -11.62 -7.46
C GLN A 33 -12.34 -12.98 -6.97
N LEU A 34 -11.66 -13.58 -5.97
CA LEU A 34 -12.07 -14.84 -5.36
C LEU A 34 -13.42 -14.76 -4.63
N PHE A 35 -13.90 -13.56 -4.30
CA PHE A 35 -15.23 -13.35 -3.73
C PHE A 35 -16.29 -13.01 -4.78
N THR A 36 -15.89 -12.42 -5.91
CA THR A 36 -16.82 -11.83 -6.89
C THR A 36 -16.97 -12.66 -8.16
N ASP A 37 -16.08 -13.62 -8.42
CA ASP A 37 -16.15 -14.49 -9.59
C ASP A 37 -17.31 -15.48 -9.47
N SER A 38 -18.43 -15.15 -10.13
CA SER A 38 -19.65 -15.96 -10.15
C SER A 38 -19.51 -17.28 -10.91
N THR A 39 -18.39 -17.49 -11.62
CA THR A 39 -18.11 -18.73 -12.35
C THR A 39 -17.53 -19.82 -11.47
N ARG A 40 -17.09 -19.49 -10.25
CA ARG A 40 -16.47 -20.42 -9.30
C ARG A 40 -17.45 -20.83 -8.20
N PRO A 41 -17.31 -22.05 -7.63
CA PRO A 41 -18.02 -22.38 -6.41
C PRO A 41 -17.62 -21.40 -5.30
N PRO A 42 -18.57 -20.99 -4.42
CA PRO A 42 -18.28 -20.07 -3.34
C PRO A 42 -17.20 -20.65 -2.41
N LEU A 43 -16.32 -19.78 -1.93
CA LEU A 43 -15.29 -20.17 -0.98
C LEU A 43 -15.95 -20.77 0.29
N PRO A 44 -15.38 -21.85 0.85
CA PRO A 44 -15.75 -22.30 2.18
C PRO A 44 -15.67 -21.15 3.18
N ILE A 45 -16.64 -21.07 4.11
CA ILE A 45 -16.79 -19.90 4.99
C ILE A 45 -15.52 -19.57 5.78
N LEU A 46 -14.78 -20.59 6.23
CA LEU A 46 -13.52 -20.40 6.93
C LEU A 46 -12.44 -19.75 6.05
N ASN A 47 -12.34 -20.18 4.78
CA ASN A 47 -11.39 -19.62 3.82
C ASN A 47 -11.78 -18.18 3.46
N ALA A 48 -13.07 -17.91 3.31
CA ALA A 48 -13.59 -16.56 3.07
C ALA A 48 -13.26 -15.62 4.23
N LEU A 49 -13.45 -16.05 5.48
CA LEU A 49 -13.11 -15.26 6.67
C LEU A 49 -11.61 -15.01 6.79
N LEU A 50 -10.79 -16.05 6.56
CA LEU A 50 -9.34 -15.94 6.63
C LEU A 50 -8.80 -15.00 5.55
N LEU A 51 -9.27 -15.14 4.30
CA LEU A 51 -8.91 -14.25 3.21
C LEU A 51 -9.39 -12.82 3.48
N GLY A 52 -10.60 -12.64 4.01
CA GLY A 52 -11.12 -11.33 4.40
C GLY A 52 -10.24 -10.64 5.44
N TYR A 53 -9.82 -11.38 6.48
CA TYR A 53 -8.85 -10.89 7.46
C TYR A 53 -7.54 -10.49 6.79
N MET A 54 -6.96 -11.37 5.96
CA MET A 54 -5.71 -11.11 5.25
C MET A 54 -5.78 -9.85 4.40
N LEU A 55 -6.88 -9.63 3.67
CA LEU A 55 -7.09 -8.48 2.81
C LEU A 55 -7.23 -7.19 3.61
N VAL A 56 -8.12 -7.15 4.60
CA VAL A 56 -8.34 -5.95 5.42
C VAL A 56 -7.07 -5.57 6.17
N HIS A 57 -6.38 -6.57 6.75
CA HIS A 57 -5.14 -6.38 7.46
C HIS A 57 -4.04 -5.81 6.54
N THR A 58 -3.77 -6.47 5.42
CA THR A 58 -2.70 -6.06 4.50
C THR A 58 -3.02 -4.73 3.82
N PHE A 59 -4.28 -4.48 3.46
CA PHE A 59 -4.73 -3.20 2.89
C PHE A 59 -4.52 -2.03 3.86
N THR A 60 -4.87 -2.23 5.14
CA THR A 60 -4.65 -1.23 6.19
C THR A 60 -3.15 -0.96 6.36
N LEU A 61 -2.34 -2.01 6.46
CA LEU A 61 -0.89 -1.88 6.61
C LEU A 61 -0.24 -1.22 5.39
N LEU A 62 -0.67 -1.57 4.17
CA LEU A 62 -0.22 -0.96 2.91
C LEU A 62 -0.55 0.54 2.85
N SER A 63 -1.76 0.92 3.26
CA SER A 63 -2.18 2.32 3.28
C SER A 63 -1.28 3.17 4.18
N ILE A 64 -0.93 2.64 5.34
CA ILE A 64 0.00 3.29 6.28
C ILE A 64 1.42 3.30 5.69
N GLN A 65 1.89 2.18 5.12
CA GLN A 65 3.20 2.06 4.49
C GLN A 65 3.40 3.11 3.39
N LEU A 66 2.40 3.32 2.53
CA LEU A 66 2.42 4.36 1.50
C LEU A 66 2.46 5.77 2.11
N GLY A 67 1.66 6.03 3.14
CA GLY A 67 1.67 7.32 3.84
C GLY A 67 3.04 7.63 4.47
N VAL A 68 3.66 6.65 5.12
CA VAL A 68 5.01 6.78 5.69
C VAL A 68 6.06 7.01 4.59
N GLN A 69 5.97 6.26 3.50
CA GLN A 69 6.87 6.41 2.35
C GLN A 69 6.80 7.83 1.76
N VAL A 70 5.59 8.37 1.56
CA VAL A 70 5.40 9.75 1.06
C VAL A 70 5.97 10.77 2.05
N LEU A 71 5.71 10.59 3.35
CA LEU A 71 6.25 11.48 4.39
C LEU A 71 7.78 11.49 4.40
N GLU A 72 8.40 10.34 4.22
CA GLU A 72 9.86 10.20 4.17
C GLU A 72 10.45 10.73 2.88
N LEU A 73 9.75 10.58 1.75
CA LEU A 73 10.14 11.18 0.48
C LEU A 73 10.16 12.70 0.58
N ILE A 74 9.12 13.32 1.16
CA ILE A 74 9.05 14.77 1.43
C ILE A 74 10.19 15.22 2.34
N LYS A 75 10.53 14.42 3.35
CA LYS A 75 11.63 14.71 4.29
C LYS A 75 13.01 14.33 3.77
N ILE A 76 13.11 13.81 2.54
CA ILE A 76 14.35 13.34 1.89
C ILE A 76 15.10 12.33 2.80
N ARG A 77 14.34 11.40 3.39
CA ARG A 77 14.85 10.31 4.22
C ARG A 77 14.83 9.00 3.43
N PHE A 78 15.62 8.04 3.90
CA PHE A 78 15.50 6.67 3.40
C PHE A 78 14.10 6.13 3.75
N PRO A 79 13.50 5.32 2.86
CA PRO A 79 12.21 4.71 3.13
C PRO A 79 12.31 3.71 4.27
N THR A 80 11.31 3.74 5.13
CA THR A 80 11.07 2.80 6.21
C THR A 80 10.19 1.67 5.71
N ILE A 81 10.61 0.44 5.95
CA ILE A 81 9.81 -0.77 5.75
C ILE A 81 9.11 -1.07 7.07
N LEU A 82 7.82 -0.73 7.22
CA LEU A 82 7.11 -0.82 8.50
C LEU A 82 7.13 -2.23 9.10
N VAL A 83 6.96 -3.26 8.27
CA VAL A 83 6.97 -4.66 8.71
C VAL A 83 8.28 -5.11 9.35
N GLN A 84 9.38 -4.41 9.08
CA GLN A 84 10.68 -4.67 9.68
C GLN A 84 11.07 -3.63 10.75
N TYR A 85 10.41 -2.48 10.77
CA TYR A 85 10.86 -1.32 11.52
C TYR A 85 10.96 -1.60 13.01
N TYR A 86 9.90 -2.15 13.61
CA TYR A 86 9.88 -2.43 15.05
C TYR A 86 10.86 -3.54 15.47
N PHE A 87 11.24 -4.43 14.56
CA PHE A 87 12.22 -5.48 14.83
C PHE A 87 13.67 -5.00 14.73
N LYS A 88 13.91 -3.78 14.23
CA LYS A 88 15.25 -3.18 14.12
C LYS A 88 15.63 -2.34 15.33
N VAL A 89 14.66 -1.95 16.15
CA VAL A 89 14.88 -1.12 17.34
C VAL A 89 15.06 -2.06 18.54
N SER A 90 16.17 -1.91 19.26
CA SER A 90 16.41 -2.66 20.49
C SER A 90 15.45 -2.21 21.60
N ASP A 91 15.11 -3.09 22.54
CA ASP A 91 14.22 -2.77 23.69
C ASP A 91 14.73 -1.61 24.55
N GLN A 92 16.03 -1.32 24.47
CA GLN A 92 16.71 -0.26 25.22
C GLN A 92 16.80 1.07 24.45
N GLU A 93 16.43 1.07 23.16
CA GLU A 93 16.52 2.23 22.30
C GLU A 93 15.18 2.93 22.15
N THR A 94 15.20 4.26 22.11
CA THR A 94 13.98 5.03 21.82
C THR A 94 13.67 5.00 20.33
N ILE A 95 12.39 4.84 19.99
CA ILE A 95 11.94 4.80 18.60
C ILE A 95 12.23 6.16 17.93
N PRO A 96 13.05 6.19 16.87
CA PRO A 96 13.58 7.44 16.32
C PRO A 96 12.54 8.25 15.53
N ILE A 97 11.48 7.62 15.03
CA ILE A 97 10.38 8.26 14.31
C ILE A 97 9.20 8.42 15.27
N PRO A 98 8.89 9.65 15.75
CA PRO A 98 7.81 9.86 16.72
C PRO A 98 6.43 9.41 16.22
N LEU A 99 6.21 9.44 14.90
CA LEU A 99 4.97 8.94 14.29
C LEU A 99 4.77 7.44 14.54
N LEU A 100 5.86 6.68 14.69
CA LEU A 100 5.88 5.23 14.89
C LEU A 100 6.11 4.85 16.34
N ASP A 101 6.17 5.82 17.26
CA ASP A 101 6.34 5.58 18.70
C ASP A 101 4.96 5.34 19.36
N PRO A 102 4.65 4.10 19.81
CA PRO A 102 3.35 3.75 20.38
C PRO A 102 3.10 4.44 21.73
N THR A 103 4.15 4.94 22.40
CA THR A 103 3.99 5.70 23.65
C THR A 103 3.48 7.13 23.41
N LYS A 104 3.66 7.65 22.19
CA LYS A 104 3.32 9.03 21.82
C LYS A 104 2.12 9.13 20.87
N ASN A 105 1.84 8.08 20.10
CA ASN A 105 0.82 8.13 19.06
C ASN A 105 -0.07 6.88 19.04
N ARG A 106 -1.40 7.07 19.07
CA ARG A 106 -2.38 5.98 18.94
C ARG A 106 -2.27 5.26 17.59
N LEU A 107 -1.90 5.97 16.51
CA LEU A 107 -1.67 5.34 15.22
C LEU A 107 -0.52 4.35 15.30
N ALA A 108 0.57 4.68 16.00
CA ALA A 108 1.70 3.77 16.17
C ALA A 108 1.32 2.49 16.93
N VAL A 109 0.37 2.55 17.86
CA VAL A 109 -0.19 1.35 18.50
C VAL A 109 -0.90 0.47 17.48
N ILE A 110 -1.72 1.05 16.60
CA ILE A 110 -2.40 0.32 15.52
C ILE A 110 -1.37 -0.31 14.58
N ILE A 111 -0.34 0.44 14.19
CA ILE A 111 0.74 -0.07 13.32
C ILE A 111 1.44 -1.25 14.00
N LEU A 112 1.80 -1.12 15.28
CA LEU A 112 2.45 -2.19 16.03
C LEU A 112 1.59 -3.45 16.08
N ILE A 113 0.29 -3.31 16.35
CA ILE A 113 -0.66 -4.44 16.33
C ILE A 113 -0.71 -5.09 14.95
N LEU A 114 -0.81 -4.30 13.87
CA LEU A 114 -0.81 -4.83 12.50
C LEU A 114 0.50 -5.58 12.19
N VAL A 115 1.65 -5.01 12.58
CA VAL A 115 2.94 -5.65 12.37
C VAL A 115 3.01 -6.98 13.14
N ILE A 116 2.66 -7.02 14.43
CA ILE A 116 2.76 -8.26 15.22
C ILE A 116 1.75 -9.33 14.76
N THR A 117 0.54 -8.94 14.41
CA THR A 117 -0.54 -9.91 14.11
C THR A 117 -0.41 -10.56 12.73
N GLY A 118 0.34 -9.98 11.80
CA GLY A 118 0.47 -10.57 10.47
C GLY A 118 1.40 -9.87 9.50
N GLY A 119 1.90 -8.66 9.79
CA GLY A 119 2.69 -7.87 8.84
C GLY A 119 3.86 -8.62 8.20
N PRO A 120 4.78 -9.24 8.97
CA PRO A 120 5.93 -9.97 8.43
C PRO A 120 5.60 -11.17 7.52
N ILE A 121 4.39 -11.72 7.60
CA ILE A 121 3.99 -12.91 6.85
C ILE A 121 3.06 -12.52 5.70
N LEU A 122 1.97 -11.81 6.00
CA LEU A 122 0.95 -11.45 5.02
C LEU A 122 1.50 -10.51 3.95
N PHE A 123 2.30 -9.52 4.36
CA PHE A 123 2.80 -8.51 3.44
C PHE A 123 3.71 -9.12 2.35
N PRO A 124 4.70 -9.98 2.68
CA PRO A 124 5.46 -10.71 1.65
C PRO A 124 4.62 -11.65 0.80
N ILE A 125 3.61 -12.34 1.36
CA ILE A 125 2.73 -13.23 0.59
C ILE A 125 2.04 -12.45 -0.53
N PHE A 126 1.41 -11.31 -0.21
CA PHE A 126 0.75 -10.48 -1.21
C PHE A 126 1.76 -9.81 -2.16
N ALA A 127 2.94 -9.42 -1.68
CA ALA A 127 3.99 -8.87 -2.53
C ALA A 127 4.45 -9.86 -3.59
N VAL A 128 4.73 -11.11 -3.21
CA VAL A 128 5.18 -12.17 -4.12
C VAL A 128 4.04 -12.56 -5.07
N TYR A 129 2.84 -12.78 -4.55
CA TYR A 129 1.68 -13.13 -5.38
C TYR A 129 1.39 -12.06 -6.43
N GLY A 130 1.28 -10.80 -6.02
CA GLY A 130 1.03 -9.71 -6.94
C GLY A 130 2.20 -9.45 -7.89
N PHE A 131 3.46 -9.64 -7.46
CA PHE A 131 4.60 -9.55 -8.36
C PHE A 131 4.54 -10.60 -9.49
N LEU A 132 4.17 -11.85 -9.17
CA LEU A 132 3.97 -12.89 -10.18
C LEU A 132 2.87 -12.52 -11.18
N LEU A 133 1.78 -11.92 -10.70
CA LEU A 133 0.70 -11.45 -11.56
C LEU A 133 1.12 -10.27 -12.44
N VAL A 134 1.81 -9.28 -11.89
CA VAL A 134 2.37 -8.16 -12.66
C VAL A 134 3.31 -8.68 -13.74
N TRP A 135 4.18 -9.61 -13.39
CA TRP A 135 5.08 -10.26 -14.35
C TRP A 135 4.30 -10.95 -15.47
N GLY A 136 3.29 -11.76 -15.13
CA GLY A 136 2.41 -12.41 -16.10
C GLY A 136 1.75 -11.42 -17.06
N HIS A 137 1.15 -10.35 -16.53
CA HIS A 137 0.51 -9.31 -17.34
C HIS A 137 1.50 -8.57 -18.23
N LEU A 138 2.68 -8.21 -17.72
CA LEU A 138 3.72 -7.56 -18.52
C LEU A 138 4.17 -8.46 -19.68
N THR A 139 4.30 -9.78 -19.47
CA THR A 139 4.63 -10.70 -20.55
C THR A 139 3.52 -10.80 -21.60
N ILE A 140 2.24 -10.78 -21.19
CA ILE A 140 1.10 -10.77 -22.12
C ILE A 140 1.08 -9.48 -22.95
N ILE A 141 1.22 -8.32 -22.30
CA ILE A 141 1.25 -7.01 -22.97
C ILE A 141 2.38 -6.93 -23.99
N ALA A 142 3.54 -7.51 -23.69
CA ALA A 142 4.67 -7.55 -24.61
C ALA A 142 4.39 -8.40 -25.86
N LEU A 143 3.52 -9.40 -25.75
CA LEU A 143 3.14 -10.32 -26.83
C LEU A 143 1.91 -9.83 -27.62
N ASP A 144 1.01 -9.08 -26.98
CA ASP A 144 -0.17 -8.48 -27.61
C ASP A 144 -0.39 -7.02 -27.16
N PRO A 145 0.16 -6.05 -27.92
CA PRO A 145 0.01 -4.62 -27.63
C PRO A 145 -1.43 -4.11 -27.65
N SER A 146 -2.38 -4.83 -28.27
CA SER A 146 -3.79 -4.41 -28.31
C SER A 146 -4.42 -4.39 -26.90
N THR A 147 -3.88 -5.18 -25.97
CA THR A 147 -4.23 -5.17 -24.55
C THR A 147 -4.04 -3.78 -23.91
N ILE A 148 -3.05 -2.99 -24.37
CA ILE A 148 -2.81 -1.63 -23.87
C ILE A 148 -3.99 -0.71 -24.19
N LEU A 149 -4.57 -0.84 -25.39
CA LEU A 149 -5.74 -0.04 -25.78
C LEU A 149 -6.94 -0.39 -24.90
N GLY A 150 -7.14 -1.67 -24.59
CA GLY A 150 -8.19 -2.11 -23.66
C GLY A 150 -8.01 -1.52 -22.25
N TYR A 151 -6.79 -1.56 -21.70
CA TYR A 151 -6.51 -0.91 -20.40
C TYR A 151 -6.71 0.60 -20.44
N PHE A 152 -6.35 1.25 -21.55
CA PHE A 152 -6.54 2.68 -21.72
C PHE A 152 -8.03 3.05 -21.80
N GLU A 153 -8.85 2.23 -22.46
CA GLU A 153 -10.30 2.42 -22.50
C GLU A 153 -10.94 2.25 -21.11
N ILE A 154 -10.55 1.23 -20.37
CA ILE A 154 -10.96 1.05 -18.97
C ILE A 154 -10.55 2.29 -18.15
N PHE A 155 -9.30 2.73 -18.27
CA PHE A 155 -8.81 3.91 -17.57
C PHE A 155 -9.65 5.16 -17.87
N LEU A 156 -9.94 5.43 -19.15
CA LEU A 156 -10.75 6.57 -19.57
C LEU A 156 -12.18 6.54 -19.03
N ASN A 157 -12.74 5.35 -18.81
CA ASN A 157 -14.10 5.21 -18.27
C ASN A 157 -14.15 5.36 -16.74
N TYR A 158 -13.13 4.88 -16.01
CA TYR A 158 -13.15 4.86 -14.55
C TYR A 158 -12.50 6.09 -13.89
N VAL A 159 -11.46 6.68 -14.51
CA VAL A 159 -10.71 7.78 -13.89
C VAL A 159 -11.49 9.09 -13.82
N PRO A 160 -12.21 9.54 -14.87
CA PRO A 160 -12.94 10.80 -14.78
C PRO A 160 -14.02 10.81 -13.68
N PRO A 161 -14.87 9.77 -13.53
CA PRO A 161 -15.79 9.68 -12.38
C PRO A 161 -15.08 9.71 -11.02
N LEU A 162 -13.95 8.99 -10.89
CA LEU A 162 -13.18 8.98 -9.66
C LEU A 162 -12.61 10.37 -9.32
N MET A 163 -12.10 11.10 -10.32
CA MET A 163 -11.60 12.47 -10.15
C MET A 163 -12.70 13.42 -9.68
N ILE A 164 -13.93 13.27 -10.17
CA ILE A 164 -15.08 14.05 -9.71
C ILE A 164 -15.37 13.77 -8.22
N VAL A 165 -15.35 12.50 -7.81
CA VAL A 165 -15.55 12.12 -6.41
C VAL A 165 -14.47 12.72 -5.50
N VAL A 166 -13.20 12.62 -5.90
CA VAL A 166 -12.07 13.19 -5.16
C VAL A 166 -12.19 14.72 -5.06
N ALA A 167 -12.51 15.40 -6.15
CA ALA A 167 -12.75 16.84 -6.14
C ALA A 167 -13.90 17.22 -5.19
N GLY A 168 -14.99 16.44 -5.17
CA GLY A 168 -16.10 16.62 -4.23
C GLY A 168 -15.65 16.50 -2.77
N PHE A 169 -14.83 15.50 -2.44
CA PHE A 169 -14.27 15.36 -1.09
C PHE A 169 -13.37 16.53 -0.70
N ILE A 170 -12.57 17.05 -1.63
CA ILE A 170 -11.70 18.22 -1.39
C ILE A 170 -12.57 19.45 -1.08
N ILE A 171 -13.59 19.72 -1.90
CA ILE A 171 -14.51 20.85 -1.71
C ILE A 171 -15.21 20.73 -0.34
N LEU A 172 -15.75 19.56 -0.01
CA LEU A 172 -16.40 19.33 1.29
C LEU A 172 -15.44 19.54 2.45
N SER A 173 -14.19 19.06 2.33
CA SER A 173 -13.17 19.22 3.36
C SER A 173 -12.84 20.70 3.59
N ILE A 174 -12.70 21.49 2.52
CA ILE A 174 -12.47 22.95 2.61
C ILE A 174 -13.65 23.63 3.31
N LEU A 175 -14.88 23.35 2.90
CA LEU A 175 -16.09 23.93 3.49
C LEU A 175 -16.23 23.59 4.99
N MET A 176 -15.89 22.37 5.39
CA MET A 176 -15.89 21.96 6.80
C MET A 176 -14.84 22.70 7.63
N ILE A 177 -13.65 22.94 7.06
CA ILE A 177 -12.58 23.70 7.72
C ILE A 177 -12.99 25.17 7.87
N GLU A 178 -13.56 25.77 6.82
CA GLU A 178 -14.03 27.16 6.82
C GLU A 178 -15.15 27.37 7.85
N ARG A 179 -16.17 26.50 7.86
CA ARG A 179 -17.26 26.53 8.86
C ARG A 179 -16.81 26.35 10.32
N LYS A 180 -15.63 25.80 10.55
CA LYS A 180 -15.07 25.66 11.90
C LYS A 180 -14.32 26.92 12.36
N HIS A 181 -13.86 27.75 11.43
CA HIS A 181 -13.09 28.96 11.72
C HIS A 181 -13.95 30.24 11.74
N VAL A 182 -15.11 30.25 11.09
CA VAL A 182 -16.15 31.30 11.15
C VAL A 182 -17.14 30.98 12.27
#